data_AF-A0A843EC51-F1
#
_entry.id   AF-A0A843EC51-F1
#
_cell.length_a   1.000
_cell.length_b   1.000
_cell.length_c   1.000
_cell.angle_alpha   90.00
_cell.angle_beta   90.00
_cell.angle_gamma   90.00
#
_symmetry.space_group_name_H-M   'P 1'
#
loop_
_entity.id
_entity.type
_entity.pdbx_description
1 polymer ?
#
loop_
_entity_poly.entity_id
_entity_poly.type
_entity_poly.pdbx_seq_one_letter_code
_entity_poly.pdbx_strand_id
1 'polypeptide(L)'
;ICIILACDGIPFTSGFSFDWTQFIITELISLIFASILPMAITLYWAKKLNTDKDISNREDRFVPLIVGILSYLVGFAIALTLGVSNFLTVLILCYAVNTFIVLLITYKWKISIHTTGLTGPVAALIMLLGPLGAIVGLLYPVLIWSRFTLKKHTMAQAIAGGVFGLVMTVLEAYLYMDLLHLPVYNLVPLGECLWIILGLIFAPIVLGILTILNDNGKSNTKAIFYLLCILAIAFFAFFAPQSALIILILATVTSILVSYYGGENFSWFRAIR
;
A
#
# COMPACT_ATOMS: atom_id res chain seq x y z
N ILE A 1 3.44 -12.15 5.77
CA ILE A 1 3.28 -12.77 4.43
C ILE A 1 3.98 -14.13 4.40
N CYS A 2 5.29 -14.23 4.68
CA CYS A 2 6.01 -15.52 4.68
C CYS A 2 5.37 -16.59 5.56
N ILE A 3 4.88 -16.23 6.75
CA ILE A 3 4.10 -17.15 7.62
C ILE A 3 2.89 -17.73 6.87
N ILE A 4 2.12 -16.89 6.15
CA ILE A 4 0.93 -17.33 5.40
C ILE A 4 1.34 -18.26 4.26
N LEU A 5 2.44 -17.94 3.57
CA LEU A 5 2.94 -18.73 2.45
C LEU A 5 3.44 -20.11 2.87
N ALA A 6 3.96 -20.23 4.09
CA ALA A 6 4.45 -21.48 4.68
C ALA A 6 3.34 -22.35 5.28
N CYS A 7 2.09 -21.89 5.28
CA CYS A 7 0.94 -22.65 5.76
C CYS A 7 0.19 -23.28 4.57
N ASP A 8 -0.16 -24.57 4.64
CA ASP A 8 -1.05 -25.22 3.66
C ASP A 8 -2.54 -24.94 3.94
N GLY A 9 -2.88 -23.69 4.31
CA GLY A 9 -4.24 -23.29 4.67
C GLY A 9 -4.29 -22.01 5.50
N ILE A 10 -5.47 -21.70 6.04
CA ILE A 10 -5.62 -20.59 6.98
C ILE A 10 -4.96 -21.03 8.30
N PRO A 11 -3.98 -20.26 8.84
CA PRO A 11 -3.47 -20.52 10.18
C PRO A 11 -4.68 -20.59 11.13
N PHE A 12 -4.65 -21.41 12.18
CA PHE A 12 -5.75 -21.57 13.16
C PHE A 12 -6.86 -22.58 12.80
N THR A 13 -6.66 -23.50 11.85
CA THR A 13 -7.53 -24.68 11.64
C THR A 13 -6.87 -25.98 12.09
N SER A 14 -7.66 -27.02 12.40
CA SER A 14 -7.19 -28.28 13.02
C SER A 14 -6.33 -29.18 12.11
N GLY A 15 -6.17 -28.83 10.83
CA GLY A 15 -5.30 -29.52 9.85
C GLY A 15 -3.99 -28.79 9.53
N PHE A 16 -3.54 -27.89 10.41
CA PHE A 16 -2.38 -27.02 10.22
C PHE A 16 -1.06 -27.81 10.03
N SER A 17 -0.50 -27.73 8.82
CA SER A 17 0.91 -28.00 8.53
C SER A 17 1.65 -26.68 8.29
N PHE A 18 2.92 -26.64 8.69
CA PHE A 18 3.80 -25.51 8.47
C PHE A 18 5.11 -25.97 7.84
N ASP A 19 5.40 -25.49 6.65
CA ASP A 19 6.67 -25.76 5.97
C ASP A 19 7.75 -24.79 6.46
N TRP A 20 8.54 -25.24 7.42
CA TRP A 20 9.67 -24.49 7.96
C TRP A 20 10.72 -24.15 6.90
N THR A 21 10.94 -25.02 5.92
CA THR A 21 11.94 -24.81 4.88
C THR A 21 11.48 -23.68 3.95
N GLN A 22 10.25 -23.76 3.48
CA GLN A 22 9.64 -22.71 2.68
C GLN A 22 9.60 -21.38 3.45
N PHE A 23 9.21 -21.39 4.73
CA PHE A 23 9.22 -20.19 5.58
C PHE A 23 10.60 -19.55 5.63
N ILE A 24 11.64 -20.33 5.99
CA ILE A 24 13.00 -19.81 6.14
C ILE A 24 13.51 -19.25 4.81
N ILE A 25 13.35 -19.96 3.70
CA ILE A 25 13.85 -19.51 2.40
C ILE A 25 13.10 -18.25 1.94
N THR A 26 11.76 -18.24 2.02
CA THR A 26 10.95 -17.08 1.63
C THR A 26 11.25 -15.86 2.51
N GLU A 27 11.42 -16.05 3.81
CA GLU A 27 11.78 -14.98 4.75
C GLU A 27 13.18 -14.45 4.48
N LEU A 28 14.19 -15.31 4.27
CA LEU A 28 15.55 -14.87 3.98
C LEU A 28 15.62 -14.05 2.69
N ILE A 29 14.96 -14.51 1.62
CA ILE A 29 14.93 -13.77 0.35
C ILE A 29 14.24 -12.41 0.56
N SER A 30 13.06 -12.40 1.19
CA SER A 30 12.29 -11.17 1.44
C SER A 30 13.07 -10.19 2.33
N LEU A 31 13.66 -10.68 3.41
CA LEU A 31 14.37 -9.88 4.39
C LEU A 31 15.63 -9.27 3.76
N ILE A 32 16.42 -10.05 3.02
CA ILE A 32 17.67 -9.57 2.42
C ILE A 32 17.38 -8.59 1.28
N PHE A 33 16.60 -9.03 0.29
CA PHE A 33 16.44 -8.28 -0.97
C PHE A 33 15.35 -7.23 -0.92
N ALA A 34 14.30 -7.42 -0.11
CA ALA A 34 13.21 -6.45 -0.05
C ALA A 34 13.31 -5.46 1.12
N SER A 35 14.13 -5.75 2.15
CA SER A 35 14.20 -4.93 3.36
C SER A 35 15.62 -4.46 3.70
N ILE A 36 16.54 -5.38 4.01
CA ILE A 36 17.88 -5.05 4.53
C ILE A 36 18.68 -4.28 3.49
N LEU A 37 18.81 -4.78 2.25
CA LEU A 37 19.61 -4.12 1.22
C LEU A 37 19.04 -2.74 0.84
N PRO A 38 17.73 -2.58 0.52
CA PRO A 38 17.14 -1.27 0.25
C PRO A 38 17.24 -0.29 1.43
N MET A 39 17.09 -0.75 2.66
CA MET A 39 17.23 0.09 3.85
C MET A 39 18.69 0.50 4.08
N ALA A 40 19.63 -0.45 3.98
CA ALA A 40 21.05 -0.19 4.18
C ALA A 40 21.57 0.86 3.19
N ILE A 41 21.22 0.75 1.90
CA ILE A 41 21.61 1.76 0.91
C ILE A 41 20.97 3.12 1.21
N THR A 42 19.70 3.15 1.60
CA THR A 42 19.00 4.40 1.94
C THR A 42 19.67 5.12 3.12
N LEU A 43 19.97 4.38 4.20
CA LEU A 43 20.65 4.93 5.37
C LEU A 43 22.09 5.37 5.07
N TYR A 44 22.84 4.56 4.33
CA TYR A 44 24.19 4.89 3.89
C TYR A 44 24.19 6.17 3.04
N TRP A 45 23.28 6.26 2.08
CA TRP A 45 23.19 7.40 1.17
C TRP A 45 22.74 8.68 1.89
N ALA A 46 21.76 8.57 2.79
CA ALA A 46 21.34 9.69 3.63
C ALA A 46 22.50 10.23 4.48
N LYS A 47 23.31 9.33 5.07
CA LYS A 47 24.52 9.70 5.81
C LYS A 47 25.57 10.35 4.90
N LYS A 48 25.80 9.79 3.70
CA LYS A 48 26.77 10.32 2.73
C LYS A 48 26.44 11.74 2.28
N LEU A 49 25.15 12.04 2.11
CA LEU A 49 24.66 13.36 1.71
C LEU A 49 24.40 14.31 2.89
N ASN A 50 24.63 13.85 4.13
CA ASN A 50 24.30 14.58 5.35
C ASN A 50 22.85 15.11 5.37
N THR A 51 21.91 14.27 4.91
CA THR A 51 20.48 14.59 4.79
C THR A 51 19.64 13.75 5.75
N ASP A 52 18.34 14.02 5.82
CA ASP A 52 17.43 13.28 6.67
C ASP A 52 17.22 11.84 6.16
N LYS A 53 16.83 10.93 7.06
CA LYS A 53 16.65 9.49 6.73
C LYS A 53 15.56 9.22 5.69
N ASP A 54 14.64 10.17 5.47
CA ASP A 54 13.59 10.04 4.45
C ASP A 54 14.05 10.50 3.05
N ILE A 55 15.30 10.98 2.94
CA ILE A 55 15.89 11.59 1.73
C ILE A 55 14.88 12.54 1.10
N SER A 56 14.59 13.64 1.80
CA SER A 56 13.46 14.50 1.49
C SER A 56 13.60 15.21 0.13
N ASN A 57 14.82 15.46 -0.32
CA ASN A 57 15.09 16.02 -1.64
C ASN A 57 14.89 14.94 -2.70
N ARG A 58 14.08 15.23 -3.71
CA ARG A 58 13.78 14.27 -4.79
C ARG A 58 15.02 13.89 -5.60
N GLU A 59 15.94 14.83 -5.78
CA GLU A 59 17.14 14.68 -6.62
C GLU A 59 18.12 13.66 -6.02
N ASP A 60 18.10 13.53 -4.70
CA ASP A 60 18.94 12.60 -3.95
C ASP A 60 18.42 11.16 -3.96
N ARG A 61 17.19 10.92 -4.46
CA ARG A 61 16.51 9.61 -4.40
C ARG A 61 16.89 8.66 -5.54
N PHE A 62 17.52 9.16 -6.60
CA PHE A 62 17.83 8.36 -7.78
C PHE A 62 18.66 7.12 -7.42
N VAL A 63 19.76 7.29 -6.69
CA VAL A 63 20.69 6.20 -6.36
C VAL A 63 20.04 5.15 -5.45
N PRO A 64 19.42 5.50 -4.30
CA PRO A 64 18.73 4.51 -3.46
C PRO A 64 17.65 3.73 -4.22
N LEU A 65 16.87 4.39 -5.09
CA LEU A 65 15.81 3.73 -5.85
C LEU A 65 16.37 2.76 -6.89
N ILE A 66 17.42 3.13 -7.63
CA ILE A 66 18.06 2.22 -8.60
C ILE A 66 18.66 1.01 -7.90
N VAL A 67 19.37 1.21 -6.78
CA VAL A 67 19.94 0.09 -6.02
C VAL A 67 18.84 -0.81 -5.45
N GLY A 68 17.73 -0.22 -4.99
CA GLY A 68 16.54 -0.97 -4.57
C GLY A 68 15.98 -1.83 -5.71
N ILE A 69 15.77 -1.25 -6.90
CA ILE A 69 15.29 -1.97 -8.10
C ILE A 69 16.20 -3.14 -8.43
N LEU A 70 17.52 -2.93 -8.48
CA LEU A 70 18.48 -4.00 -8.75
C LEU A 70 18.44 -5.09 -7.66
N SER A 71 18.29 -4.71 -6.39
CA SER A 71 18.14 -5.65 -5.29
C SER A 71 16.88 -6.52 -5.45
N TYR A 72 15.75 -5.92 -5.79
CA TYR A 72 14.51 -6.65 -6.08
C TYR A 72 14.67 -7.58 -7.28
N LEU A 73 15.29 -7.14 -8.38
CA LEU A 73 15.49 -7.98 -9.56
C LEU A 73 16.39 -9.19 -9.28
N VAL A 74 17.45 -9.02 -8.48
CA VAL A 74 18.29 -10.14 -8.03
C VAL A 74 17.49 -11.09 -7.13
N GLY A 75 16.72 -10.56 -6.18
CA GLY A 75 15.84 -11.37 -5.32
C GLY A 75 14.79 -12.15 -6.12
N PHE A 76 14.22 -11.53 -7.16
CA PHE A 76 13.28 -12.17 -8.09
C PHE A 76 13.95 -13.31 -8.86
N ALA A 77 15.12 -13.07 -9.45
CA ALA A 77 15.86 -14.11 -10.18
C ALA A 77 16.20 -15.31 -9.28
N ILE A 78 16.65 -15.03 -8.04
CA ILE A 78 16.93 -16.09 -7.06
C ILE A 78 15.64 -16.86 -6.71
N ALA A 79 14.55 -16.17 -6.40
CA ALA A 79 13.27 -16.80 -6.06
C ALA A 79 12.74 -17.69 -7.21
N LEU A 80 12.89 -17.22 -8.45
CA LEU A 80 12.51 -17.96 -9.65
C LEU A 80 13.37 -19.22 -9.85
N THR A 81 14.69 -19.11 -9.70
CA THR A 81 15.61 -20.25 -9.86
C THR A 81 15.47 -21.31 -8.76
N LEU A 82 15.14 -20.89 -7.54
CA LEU A 82 14.96 -21.79 -6.39
C LEU A 82 13.54 -22.38 -6.32
N GLY A 83 12.59 -21.88 -7.11
CA GLY A 83 11.22 -22.40 -7.17
C GLY A 83 10.44 -22.31 -5.86
N VAL A 84 10.68 -21.26 -5.04
CA VAL A 84 10.25 -21.24 -3.63
C VAL A 84 8.74 -21.05 -3.45
N SER A 85 8.23 -19.89 -3.85
CA SER A 85 6.81 -19.53 -3.78
C SER A 85 6.49 -18.61 -4.94
N ASN A 86 5.55 -19.05 -5.78
CA ASN A 86 5.09 -18.28 -6.93
C ASN A 86 4.59 -16.89 -6.51
N PHE A 87 3.85 -16.82 -5.40
CA PHE A 87 3.33 -15.56 -4.87
C PHE A 87 4.46 -14.62 -4.43
N LEU A 88 5.44 -15.11 -3.66
CA LEU A 88 6.58 -14.27 -3.26
C LEU A 88 7.37 -13.80 -4.48
N THR A 89 7.64 -14.71 -5.42
CA THR A 89 8.40 -14.41 -6.64
C THR A 89 7.74 -13.29 -7.42
N VAL A 90 6.43 -13.40 -7.68
CA VAL A 90 5.65 -12.35 -8.33
C VAL A 90 5.65 -11.05 -7.52
N LEU A 91 5.48 -11.12 -6.20
CA LEU A 91 5.45 -9.94 -5.36
C LEU A 91 6.77 -9.16 -5.43
N ILE A 92 7.92 -9.84 -5.38
CA ILE A 92 9.24 -9.19 -5.52
C ILE A 92 9.36 -8.48 -6.88
N LEU A 93 8.85 -9.07 -7.96
CA LEU A 93 8.80 -8.43 -9.27
C LEU A 93 7.91 -7.17 -9.25
N CYS A 94 6.75 -7.21 -8.60
CA CYS A 94 5.92 -6.02 -8.39
C CYS A 94 6.70 -4.93 -7.65
N TYR A 95 7.49 -5.25 -6.62
CA TYR A 95 8.33 -4.24 -5.95
C TYR A 95 9.37 -3.62 -6.87
N ALA A 96 10.02 -4.42 -7.73
CA ALA A 96 10.98 -3.90 -8.71
C ALA A 96 10.31 -2.91 -9.68
N VAL A 97 9.18 -3.31 -10.28
CA VAL A 97 8.47 -2.51 -11.28
C VAL A 97 7.82 -1.28 -10.64
N ASN A 98 7.17 -1.42 -9.49
CA ASN A 98 6.60 -0.29 -8.76
C ASN A 98 7.66 0.72 -8.32
N THR A 99 8.83 0.27 -7.88
CA THR A 99 9.94 1.16 -7.52
C THR A 99 10.48 1.89 -8.75
N PHE A 100 10.53 1.23 -9.91
CA PHE A 100 10.88 1.87 -11.18
C PHE A 100 9.85 2.93 -11.58
N ILE A 101 8.56 2.64 -11.50
CA ILE A 101 7.51 3.64 -11.80
C ILE A 101 7.57 4.80 -10.80
N VAL A 102 7.79 4.53 -9.51
CA VAL A 102 8.01 5.55 -8.48
C VAL A 102 9.22 6.44 -8.81
N LEU A 103 10.31 5.87 -9.33
CA LEU A 103 11.47 6.64 -9.78
C LEU A 103 11.08 7.60 -10.92
N LEU A 104 10.35 7.11 -11.93
CA LEU A 104 9.87 7.94 -13.05
C LEU A 104 8.95 9.06 -12.58
N ILE A 105 8.02 8.78 -11.67
CA ILE A 105 7.13 9.79 -11.09
C ILE A 105 7.95 10.79 -10.28
N THR A 106 8.85 10.32 -9.41
CA THR A 106 9.67 11.14 -8.51
C THR A 106 10.57 12.13 -9.26
N TYR A 107 10.95 11.81 -10.49
CA TYR A 107 11.68 12.72 -11.37
C TYR A 107 10.93 14.05 -11.61
N LYS A 108 9.59 14.01 -11.67
CA LYS A 108 8.76 15.22 -11.87
C LYS A 108 8.00 15.64 -10.60
N TRP A 109 7.53 14.69 -9.80
CA TRP A 109 6.65 14.93 -8.67
C TRP A 109 6.92 13.99 -7.50
N LYS A 110 7.12 14.53 -6.29
CA LYS A 110 7.57 13.80 -5.09
C LYS A 110 6.48 12.91 -4.49
N ILE A 111 6.14 11.81 -5.17
CA ILE A 111 5.22 10.78 -4.65
C ILE A 111 5.75 10.19 -3.32
N SER A 112 4.82 9.80 -2.45
CA SER A 112 5.15 9.28 -1.12
C SER A 112 5.52 7.79 -1.16
N ILE A 113 6.82 7.52 -1.18
CA ILE A 113 7.39 6.16 -1.13
C ILE A 113 6.94 5.42 0.15
N HIS A 114 6.73 6.15 1.26
CA HIS A 114 6.27 5.56 2.52
C HIS A 114 4.85 5.01 2.41
N THR A 115 3.94 5.75 1.78
CA THR A 115 2.56 5.28 1.61
C THR A 115 2.49 4.18 0.56
N THR A 116 3.27 4.26 -0.52
CA THR A 116 3.45 3.13 -1.47
C THR A 116 4.01 1.89 -0.77
N GLY A 117 5.02 2.06 0.08
CA GLY A 117 5.68 0.98 0.80
C GLY A 117 4.80 0.33 1.87
N LEU A 118 3.87 1.06 2.48
CA LEU A 118 2.82 0.49 3.33
C LEU A 118 1.78 -0.27 2.52
N THR A 119 1.35 0.29 1.38
CA THR A 119 0.21 -0.27 0.66
C THR A 119 0.56 -1.46 -0.24
N GLY A 120 1.81 -1.64 -0.66
CA GLY A 120 2.26 -2.87 -1.33
C GLY A 120 2.03 -4.14 -0.50
N PRO A 121 2.52 -4.23 0.75
CA PRO A 121 2.22 -5.35 1.65
C PRO A 121 0.73 -5.48 1.95
N VAL A 122 0.00 -4.37 2.09
CA VAL A 122 -1.46 -4.42 2.30
C VAL A 122 -2.17 -5.04 1.09
N ALA A 123 -1.80 -4.67 -0.13
CA ALA A 123 -2.31 -5.30 -1.34
C ALA A 123 -2.04 -6.80 -1.36
N ALA A 124 -0.81 -7.21 -1.03
CA ALA A 124 -0.46 -8.63 -0.92
C ALA A 124 -1.30 -9.36 0.15
N LEU A 125 -1.53 -8.73 1.30
CA LEU A 125 -2.39 -9.29 2.34
C LEU A 125 -3.87 -9.37 1.91
N ILE A 126 -4.37 -8.39 1.14
CA ILE A 126 -5.73 -8.45 0.57
C ILE A 126 -5.86 -9.62 -0.40
N MET A 127 -4.85 -9.85 -1.24
CA MET A 127 -4.87 -10.99 -2.17
C MET A 127 -4.88 -12.34 -1.44
N LEU A 128 -4.16 -12.45 -0.32
CA LEU A 128 -4.03 -13.69 0.46
C LEU A 128 -5.17 -13.92 1.46
N LEU A 129 -5.70 -12.85 2.07
CA LEU A 129 -6.61 -12.92 3.23
C LEU A 129 -7.91 -12.12 3.05
N GLY A 130 -8.09 -11.46 1.90
CA GLY A 130 -9.26 -10.65 1.59
C GLY A 130 -9.49 -9.51 2.59
N PRO A 131 -10.69 -9.39 3.16
CA PRO A 131 -11.02 -8.30 4.08
C PRO A 131 -10.17 -8.31 5.35
N LEU A 132 -9.69 -9.47 5.82
CA LEU A 132 -8.79 -9.53 6.98
C LEU A 132 -7.46 -8.85 6.68
N GLY A 133 -6.93 -9.02 5.47
CA GLY A 133 -5.73 -8.31 5.02
C GLY A 133 -5.95 -6.80 4.94
N ALA A 134 -7.16 -6.38 4.56
CA ALA A 134 -7.53 -4.96 4.46
C ALA A 134 -7.59 -4.24 5.81
N ILE A 135 -7.74 -4.95 6.94
CA ILE A 135 -7.70 -4.34 8.28
C ILE A 135 -6.35 -3.64 8.51
N VAL A 136 -5.24 -4.23 8.05
CA VAL A 136 -3.92 -3.59 8.11
C VAL A 136 -3.89 -2.31 7.24
N GLY A 137 -4.67 -2.28 6.18
CA GLY A 137 -4.88 -1.11 5.33
C GLY A 137 -5.49 0.09 6.05
N LEU A 138 -6.13 -0.07 7.21
CA LEU A 138 -6.62 1.05 8.02
C LEU A 138 -5.47 1.92 8.59
N LEU A 139 -4.23 1.44 8.54
CA LEU A 139 -3.04 2.26 8.82
C LEU A 139 -2.79 3.32 7.74
N TYR A 140 -3.40 3.22 6.56
CA TYR A 140 -3.18 4.15 5.46
C TYR A 140 -3.62 5.60 5.77
N PRO A 141 -4.85 5.87 6.25
CA PRO A 141 -5.23 7.18 6.78
C PRO A 141 -4.27 7.72 7.86
N VAL A 142 -3.82 6.85 8.76
CA VAL A 142 -2.89 7.22 9.84
C VAL A 142 -1.53 7.63 9.29
N LEU A 143 -1.02 6.90 8.28
CA LEU A 143 0.25 7.21 7.64
C LEU A 143 0.18 8.50 6.82
N ILE A 144 -0.95 8.76 6.15
CA ILE A 144 -1.21 10.05 5.48
C ILE A 144 -1.08 11.19 6.49
N TRP A 145 -1.73 11.06 7.65
CA TRP A 145 -1.62 12.04 8.72
C TRP A 145 -0.20 12.24 9.22
N SER A 146 0.55 11.16 9.46
CA SER A 146 1.97 11.25 9.84
C SER A 146 2.79 12.03 8.81
N ARG A 147 2.67 11.70 7.52
CA ARG A 147 3.49 12.31 6.46
C ARG A 147 3.17 13.79 6.26
N PHE A 148 1.91 14.17 6.38
CA PHE A 148 1.49 15.56 6.29
C PHE A 148 1.97 16.37 7.49
N THR A 149 1.74 15.89 8.71
CA THR A 149 2.09 16.59 9.95
C THR A 149 3.60 16.78 10.10
N LEU A 150 4.39 15.78 9.69
CA LEU A 150 5.86 15.88 9.64
C LEU A 150 6.38 16.73 8.46
N LYS A 151 5.48 17.33 7.67
CA LYS A 151 5.78 18.16 6.49
C LYS A 151 6.65 17.43 5.45
N LYS A 152 6.56 16.10 5.40
CA LYS A 152 7.34 15.27 4.46
C LYS A 152 6.69 15.22 3.08
N HIS A 153 5.36 15.19 3.05
CA HIS A 153 4.57 15.12 1.82
C HIS A 153 3.29 15.95 1.92
N THR A 154 2.83 16.45 0.77
CA THR A 154 1.48 17.02 0.64
C THR A 154 0.43 15.92 0.67
N MET A 155 -0.83 16.30 0.87
CA MET A 155 -1.93 15.33 0.93
C MET A 155 -2.09 14.56 -0.38
N ALA A 156 -1.97 15.26 -1.52
CA ALA A 156 -2.00 14.64 -2.84
C ALA A 156 -0.85 13.62 -3.01
N GLN A 157 0.36 13.95 -2.57
CA GLN A 157 1.52 13.04 -2.66
C GLN A 157 1.34 11.78 -1.81
N ALA A 158 0.83 11.94 -0.58
CA ALA A 158 0.58 10.83 0.34
C ALA A 158 -0.54 9.92 -0.17
N ILE A 159 -1.65 10.51 -0.62
CA ILE A 159 -2.80 9.77 -1.17
C ILE A 159 -2.38 9.03 -2.44
N ALA A 160 -1.79 9.73 -3.42
CA ALA A 160 -1.38 9.12 -4.69
C ALA A 160 -0.41 7.95 -4.49
N GLY A 161 0.56 8.07 -3.58
CA GLY A 161 1.49 6.98 -3.28
C GLY A 161 0.80 5.72 -2.76
N GLY A 162 -0.18 5.87 -1.86
CA GLY A 162 -0.93 4.74 -1.32
C GLY A 162 -1.86 4.09 -2.33
N VAL A 163 -2.63 4.89 -3.09
CA VAL A 163 -3.50 4.40 -4.17
C VAL A 163 -2.68 3.64 -5.21
N PHE A 164 -1.56 4.22 -5.64
CA PHE A 164 -0.61 3.60 -6.56
C PHE A 164 -0.16 2.23 -6.03
N GLY A 165 0.32 2.16 -4.79
CA GLY A 165 0.81 0.91 -4.21
C GLY A 165 -0.27 -0.17 -4.06
N LEU A 166 -1.53 0.19 -3.75
CA LEU A 166 -2.64 -0.77 -3.68
C LEU A 166 -2.98 -1.31 -5.07
N VAL A 167 -3.24 -0.40 -6.02
CA VAL A 167 -3.79 -0.74 -7.33
C VAL A 167 -2.75 -1.45 -8.18
N MET A 168 -1.54 -0.90 -8.28
CA MET A 168 -0.52 -1.48 -9.15
C MET A 168 -0.07 -2.84 -8.64
N THR A 169 0.16 -3.02 -7.34
CA THR A 169 0.59 -4.32 -6.80
C THR A 169 -0.42 -5.42 -7.12
N VAL A 170 -1.72 -5.18 -6.95
CA VAL A 170 -2.75 -6.18 -7.27
C VAL A 170 -2.81 -6.47 -8.76
N LEU A 171 -2.89 -5.44 -9.60
CA LEU A 171 -3.00 -5.61 -11.05
C LEU A 171 -1.77 -6.29 -11.65
N GLU A 172 -0.58 -5.84 -11.26
CA GLU A 172 0.70 -6.41 -11.67
C GLU A 172 0.82 -7.87 -11.21
N ALA A 173 0.44 -8.18 -9.97
CA ALA A 173 0.60 -9.53 -9.47
C ALA A 173 -0.30 -10.53 -10.24
N TYR A 174 -1.56 -10.17 -10.49
CA TYR A 174 -2.44 -10.99 -11.31
C TYR A 174 -1.94 -11.15 -12.75
N LEU A 175 -1.43 -10.06 -13.35
CA LEU A 175 -0.85 -10.09 -14.69
C LEU A 175 0.40 -10.98 -14.75
N TYR A 176 1.32 -10.85 -13.79
CA TYR A 176 2.57 -11.61 -13.79
C TYR A 176 2.37 -13.10 -13.50
N MET A 177 1.39 -13.46 -12.65
CA MET A 177 1.04 -14.87 -12.43
C MET A 177 0.57 -15.53 -13.73
N ASP A 178 -0.23 -14.82 -14.54
CA ASP A 178 -0.69 -15.30 -15.84
C ASP A 178 0.45 -15.33 -16.87
N LEU A 179 1.13 -14.20 -17.05
CA LEU A 179 2.18 -14.00 -18.05
C LEU A 179 3.40 -14.91 -17.85
N LEU A 180 3.80 -15.14 -16.60
CA LEU A 180 4.96 -15.98 -16.26
C LEU A 180 4.59 -17.44 -15.97
N HIS A 181 3.30 -17.78 -16.10
CA HIS A 181 2.78 -19.11 -15.77
C HIS A 181 3.16 -19.58 -14.36
N LEU A 182 3.02 -18.69 -13.37
CA LEU A 182 3.30 -18.91 -11.96
C LEU A 182 1.98 -18.99 -11.16
N PRO A 183 1.22 -20.10 -11.24
CA PRO A 183 -0.09 -20.19 -10.61
C PRO A 183 0.02 -20.11 -9.08
N VAL A 184 -0.90 -19.37 -8.48
CA VAL A 184 -1.12 -19.33 -7.02
C VAL A 184 -2.59 -19.63 -6.78
N TYR A 185 -2.84 -20.70 -6.03
CA TYR A 185 -4.20 -21.13 -5.71
C TYR A 185 -4.73 -20.38 -4.48
N ASN A 186 -6.06 -20.33 -4.34
CA ASN A 186 -6.76 -19.74 -3.19
C ASN A 186 -6.53 -18.23 -2.99
N LEU A 187 -6.18 -17.49 -4.05
CA LEU A 187 -6.18 -16.02 -3.99
C LEU A 187 -7.60 -15.47 -4.05
N VAL A 188 -7.81 -14.36 -3.35
CA VAL A 188 -9.05 -13.59 -3.41
C VAL A 188 -9.20 -12.99 -4.81
N PRO A 189 -10.28 -13.28 -5.55
CA PRO A 189 -10.42 -12.88 -6.95
C PRO A 189 -10.16 -11.39 -7.18
N LEU A 190 -9.54 -11.05 -8.32
CA LEU A 190 -9.19 -9.67 -8.67
C LEU A 190 -10.36 -8.69 -8.47
N GLY A 191 -11.56 -9.05 -8.91
CA GLY A 191 -12.75 -8.20 -8.74
C GLY A 191 -13.07 -7.88 -7.27
N GLU A 192 -12.92 -8.85 -6.37
CA GLU A 192 -13.13 -8.63 -4.93
C GLU A 192 -12.01 -7.79 -4.31
N CYS A 193 -10.75 -8.03 -4.70
CA CYS A 193 -9.62 -7.17 -4.30
C CYS A 193 -9.86 -5.71 -4.68
N LEU A 194 -10.35 -5.44 -5.89
CA LEU A 194 -10.64 -4.09 -6.36
C LEU A 194 -11.75 -3.42 -5.55
N TRP A 195 -12.82 -4.15 -5.20
CA TRP A 195 -13.87 -3.62 -4.33
C TRP A 195 -13.36 -3.26 -2.92
N ILE A 196 -12.54 -4.13 -2.34
CA ILE A 196 -11.92 -3.89 -1.03
C ILE A 196 -10.99 -2.66 -1.07
N ILE A 197 -10.16 -2.55 -2.12
CA ILE A 197 -9.27 -1.40 -2.34
C ILE A 197 -10.07 -0.11 -2.49
N LEU A 198 -11.15 -0.13 -3.29
CA LEU A 198 -12.04 1.02 -3.44
C LEU A 198 -12.61 1.47 -2.09
N GLY A 199 -13.03 0.53 -1.25
CA GLY A 199 -13.46 0.82 0.12
C GLY A 199 -12.38 1.50 0.97
N LEU A 200 -11.13 1.01 0.91
CA LEU A 200 -10.01 1.58 1.67
C LEU A 200 -9.64 3.01 1.26
N ILE A 201 -9.65 3.29 -0.05
CA ILE A 201 -9.16 4.57 -0.57
C ILE A 201 -10.23 5.65 -0.69
N PHE A 202 -11.52 5.28 -0.66
CA PHE A 202 -12.63 6.21 -0.87
C PHE A 202 -12.57 7.42 0.07
N ALA A 203 -12.60 7.20 1.38
CA ALA A 203 -12.63 8.30 2.34
C ALA A 203 -11.36 9.19 2.30
N PRO A 204 -10.13 8.64 2.25
CA PRO A 204 -8.92 9.43 2.05
C PRO A 204 -8.94 10.32 0.80
N ILE A 205 -9.41 9.79 -0.33
CA ILE A 205 -9.51 10.54 -1.59
C ILE A 205 -10.52 11.67 -1.47
N VAL A 206 -11.75 11.36 -1.00
CA VAL A 206 -12.82 12.35 -0.88
C VAL A 206 -12.40 13.47 0.07
N LEU A 207 -11.81 13.15 1.23
CA LEU A 207 -11.32 14.16 2.17
C LEU A 207 -10.20 15.00 1.58
N GLY A 208 -9.25 14.39 0.86
CA GLY A 208 -8.20 15.13 0.16
C GLY A 208 -8.74 16.14 -0.86
N ILE A 209 -9.73 15.74 -1.65
CA ILE A 209 -10.38 16.61 -2.64
C ILE A 209 -11.17 17.74 -1.95
N LEU A 210 -11.96 17.40 -0.93
CA LEU A 210 -12.80 18.37 -0.24
C LEU A 210 -11.97 19.40 0.53
N THR A 211 -10.81 19.02 1.07
CA THR A 211 -9.86 19.98 1.64
C THR A 211 -9.42 21.00 0.59
N ILE A 212 -9.04 20.57 -0.63
CA ILE A 212 -8.61 21.49 -1.70
C ILE A 212 -9.77 22.42 -2.10
N LEU A 213 -11.00 21.91 -2.17
CA LEU A 213 -12.17 22.72 -2.48
C LEU A 213 -12.47 23.75 -1.38
N ASN A 214 -12.36 23.35 -0.11
CA ASN A 214 -12.53 24.24 1.03
C ASN A 214 -11.48 25.35 1.04
N ASP A 215 -10.22 25.00 0.80
CA ASP A 215 -9.11 25.96 0.74
C ASP A 215 -9.27 26.95 -0.44
N ASN A 216 -10.05 26.60 -1.48
CA ASN A 216 -10.45 27.48 -2.59
C ASN A 216 -11.76 28.26 -2.33
N GLY A 217 -12.25 28.31 -1.09
CA GLY A 217 -13.40 29.12 -0.69
C GLY A 217 -14.77 28.51 -0.96
N LYS A 218 -14.85 27.20 -1.29
CA LYS A 218 -16.15 26.52 -1.39
C LYS A 218 -16.76 26.31 0.00
N SER A 219 -18.00 26.75 0.18
CA SER A 219 -18.80 26.46 1.37
C SER A 219 -19.38 25.03 1.34
N ASN A 220 -19.75 24.50 2.51
CA ASN A 220 -20.47 23.23 2.71
C ASN A 220 -19.71 21.92 2.41
N THR A 221 -18.38 21.92 2.39
CA THR A 221 -17.58 20.69 2.15
C THR A 221 -17.89 19.57 3.14
N LYS A 222 -18.19 19.89 4.40
CA LYS A 222 -18.64 18.94 5.41
C LYS A 222 -19.92 18.21 5.01
N ALA A 223 -20.95 18.95 4.60
CA ALA A 223 -22.22 18.37 4.18
C ALA A 223 -22.04 17.49 2.94
N ILE A 224 -21.20 17.94 2.00
CA ILE A 224 -20.83 17.18 0.80
C ILE A 224 -20.13 15.88 1.18
N PHE A 225 -19.18 15.90 2.14
CA PHE A 225 -18.50 14.70 2.61
C PHE A 225 -19.49 13.65 3.12
N TYR A 226 -20.38 14.02 4.05
CA TYR A 226 -21.35 13.08 4.60
C TYR A 226 -22.33 12.56 3.55
N LEU A 227 -22.78 13.42 2.63
CA LEU A 227 -23.61 13.00 1.50
C LEU A 227 -22.90 11.96 0.64
N LEU A 228 -21.64 12.20 0.27
CA LEU A 228 -20.85 11.25 -0.52
C LEU A 228 -20.63 9.94 0.21
N CYS A 229 -20.39 9.95 1.53
CA CYS A 229 -20.29 8.74 2.33
C CYS A 229 -21.60 7.94 2.35
N ILE A 230 -22.76 8.60 2.51
CA ILE A 230 -24.07 7.94 2.47
C ILE A 230 -24.32 7.31 1.09
N LEU A 231 -24.05 8.06 0.02
CA LEU A 231 -24.20 7.56 -1.35
C LEU A 231 -23.26 6.38 -1.63
N ALA A 232 -22.01 6.44 -1.15
CA ALA A 232 -21.06 5.35 -1.30
C ALA A 232 -21.47 4.10 -0.50
N ILE A 233 -21.95 4.27 0.73
CA ILE A 233 -22.47 3.16 1.54
C ILE A 233 -23.68 2.51 0.84
N ALA A 234 -24.62 3.31 0.35
CA ALA A 234 -25.77 2.80 -0.41
C ALA A 234 -25.30 2.05 -1.66
N PHE A 235 -24.41 2.64 -2.45
CA PHE A 235 -23.86 2.01 -3.65
C PHE A 235 -23.16 0.67 -3.34
N PHE A 236 -22.28 0.63 -2.34
CA PHE A 236 -21.61 -0.60 -1.93
C PHE A 236 -22.59 -1.65 -1.40
N ALA A 237 -23.65 -1.24 -0.69
CA ALA A 237 -24.66 -2.17 -0.20
C ALA A 237 -25.46 -2.85 -1.33
N PHE A 238 -25.63 -2.18 -2.48
CA PHE A 238 -26.34 -2.75 -3.63
C PHE A 238 -25.44 -3.53 -4.59
N PHE A 239 -24.17 -3.13 -4.75
CA PHE A 239 -23.32 -3.62 -5.85
C PHE A 239 -22.02 -4.31 -5.41
N ALA A 240 -21.53 -4.05 -4.20
CA ALA A 240 -20.24 -4.57 -3.74
C ALA A 240 -20.41 -5.81 -2.86
N PRO A 241 -19.39 -6.68 -2.78
CA PRO A 241 -19.33 -7.70 -1.75
C PRO A 241 -19.47 -7.08 -0.35
N GLN A 242 -20.17 -7.78 0.54
CA GLN A 242 -20.42 -7.30 1.91
C GLN A 242 -19.10 -7.03 2.68
N SER A 243 -18.04 -7.79 2.37
CA SER A 243 -16.68 -7.58 2.86
C SER A 243 -16.15 -6.18 2.51
N ALA A 244 -16.31 -5.74 1.27
CA ALA A 244 -15.87 -4.42 0.82
C ALA A 244 -16.66 -3.27 1.44
N LEU A 245 -17.97 -3.45 1.67
CA LEU A 245 -18.81 -2.47 2.39
C LEU A 245 -18.32 -2.27 3.83
N ILE A 246 -17.98 -3.35 4.54
CA ILE A 246 -17.44 -3.27 5.91
C ILE A 246 -16.13 -2.49 5.89
N ILE A 247 -15.24 -2.78 4.95
CA ILE A 247 -13.96 -2.07 4.81
C ILE A 247 -14.16 -0.58 4.49
N LEU A 248 -15.11 -0.22 3.62
CA LEU A 248 -15.48 1.17 3.36
C LEU A 248 -15.89 1.89 4.65
N ILE A 249 -16.77 1.27 5.45
CA ILE A 249 -17.24 1.85 6.71
C ILE A 249 -16.07 2.04 7.68
N LEU A 250 -15.25 0.99 7.88
CA LEU A 250 -14.10 1.06 8.79
C LEU A 250 -13.09 2.12 8.34
N ALA A 251 -12.73 2.17 7.06
CA ALA A 251 -11.81 3.17 6.52
C ALA A 251 -12.35 4.60 6.65
N THR A 252 -13.66 4.78 6.48
CA THR A 252 -14.34 6.06 6.67
C THR A 252 -14.28 6.50 8.13
N VAL A 253 -14.62 5.60 9.07
CA VAL A 253 -14.54 5.87 10.51
C VAL A 253 -13.10 6.21 10.91
N THR A 254 -12.11 5.43 10.48
CA THR A 254 -10.69 5.71 10.75
C THR A 254 -10.28 7.08 10.21
N SER A 255 -10.70 7.43 8.99
CA SER A 255 -10.35 8.72 8.38
C SER A 255 -10.99 9.91 9.13
N ILE A 256 -12.23 9.75 9.62
CA ILE A 256 -12.90 10.74 10.47
C ILE A 256 -12.17 10.89 11.80
N LEU A 257 -11.81 9.78 12.46
CA LEU A 257 -11.06 9.82 13.73
C LEU A 257 -9.70 10.51 13.54
N VAL A 258 -8.95 10.15 12.49
CA VAL A 258 -7.69 10.80 12.13
C VAL A 258 -7.89 12.30 11.88
N SER A 259 -9.01 12.69 11.28
CA SER A 259 -9.32 14.10 11.06
C SER A 259 -9.53 14.85 12.38
N TYR A 260 -10.26 14.27 13.34
CA TYR A 260 -10.49 14.88 14.65
C TYR A 260 -9.22 14.94 15.51
N TYR A 261 -8.48 13.83 15.61
CA TYR A 261 -7.25 13.76 16.42
C TYR A 261 -6.04 14.42 15.73
N GLY A 262 -6.12 14.66 14.43
CA GLY A 262 -5.08 15.35 13.67
C GLY A 262 -4.91 16.82 14.02
N GLY A 263 -5.89 17.42 14.68
CA GLY A 263 -5.89 18.81 15.10
C GLY A 263 -6.12 19.80 13.94
N GLU A 264 -6.27 21.07 14.27
CA GLU A 264 -6.67 22.13 13.33
C GLU A 264 -5.69 22.34 12.16
N ASN A 265 -4.42 21.97 12.39
CA ASN A 265 -3.37 22.07 11.39
C ASN A 265 -3.42 20.95 10.33
N PHE A 266 -4.13 19.85 10.61
CA PHE A 266 -4.27 18.76 9.66
C PHE A 266 -5.34 19.07 8.62
N SER A 267 -5.03 18.81 7.35
CA SER A 267 -5.83 19.37 6.26
C SER A 267 -7.25 18.77 6.16
N TRP A 268 -7.44 17.50 6.54
CA TRP A 268 -8.77 16.89 6.54
C TRP A 268 -9.69 17.45 7.62
N PHE A 269 -9.14 17.97 8.72
CA PHE A 269 -9.93 18.63 9.77
C PHE A 269 -10.76 19.78 9.18
N ARG A 270 -10.16 20.57 8.29
CA ARG A 270 -10.84 21.69 7.59
C ARG A 270 -11.95 21.24 6.65
N ALA A 271 -11.90 20.02 6.12
CA ALA A 271 -12.96 19.52 5.25
C ALA A 271 -14.23 19.14 6.04
N ILE A 272 -14.07 18.75 7.31
CA ILE A 272 -15.14 18.20 8.16
C ILE A 272 -15.65 19.20 9.22
N ARG A 273 -14.89 20.25 9.56
CA ARG A 273 -15.34 21.29 10.50
C ARG A 273 -16.01 22.44 9.77
#